data_AF-A0A7C6LUP3-F1
#
_entry.id   AF-A0A7C6LUP3-F1
#
_cell.length_a   1.000
_cell.length_b   1.000
_cell.length_c   1.000
_cell.angle_alpha   90.00
_cell.angle_beta   90.00
_cell.angle_gamma   90.00
#
_symmetry.space_group_name_H-M   'P 1'
#
loop_
_entity.id
_entity.type
_entity.pdbx_description
1 polymer ?
#
loop_
_entity_poly.entity_id
_entity_poly.type
_entity_poly.pdbx_seq_one_letter_code
_entity_poly.pdbx_strand_id
1 'polypeptide(L)' 'MSTSPAPTWTMIDKGSFVLGRCEVCGWTSPARRAYATVEREGIKHAEVCAGSPDPVAAPDAGEASSA' A
#
# COMPACT_ATOMS: atom_id res chain seq x y z
N MET A 1 3.98 4.64 29.04
CA MET A 1 3.11 4.87 27.86
C MET A 1 3.89 4.31 26.68
N SER A 2 3.62 3.07 26.27
CA SER A 2 4.35 2.45 25.16
C SER A 2 3.73 2.93 23.85
N THR A 3 4.35 3.92 23.23
CA THR A 3 4.04 4.30 21.85
C THR A 3 4.49 3.14 20.96
N SER A 4 3.56 2.33 20.47
CA SER A 4 3.85 1.45 19.33
C SER A 4 4.38 2.31 18.19
N PRO A 5 5.43 1.87 17.47
CA PRO A 5 5.88 2.59 16.30
C PRO A 5 4.71 2.71 15.33
N ALA A 6 4.49 3.93 14.82
CA ALA A 6 3.48 4.16 13.80
C ALA A 6 3.79 3.25 12.59
N PRO A 7 2.75 2.74 11.90
CA PRO A 7 2.96 1.98 10.69
C PRO A 7 3.75 2.82 9.68
N THR A 8 4.75 2.22 9.04
CA THR A 8 5.59 2.85 8.00
C THR A 8 4.88 2.98 6.64
N TRP A 9 3.56 2.84 6.66
CA TRP A 9 2.69 2.85 5.49
C TRP A 9 1.38 3.56 5.84
N THR A 10 0.75 4.15 4.83
CA THR A 10 -0.47 4.94 4.94
C THR A 10 -1.56 4.39 4.03
N MET A 11 -2.83 4.69 4.32
CA MET A 11 -3.93 4.40 3.41
C MET A 11 -4.26 5.61 2.55
N ILE A 12 -4.46 5.37 1.27
CA ILE A 12 -4.86 6.37 0.28
C ILE A 12 -6.26 6.00 -0.20
N ASP A 13 -7.22 6.88 0.06
CA ASP A 13 -8.54 6.84 -0.55
C ASP A 13 -8.46 7.27 -2.02
N LYS A 14 -9.09 6.49 -2.90
CA LYS A 14 -9.34 6.81 -4.31
C LYS A 14 -10.80 6.48 -4.66
N GLY A 15 -11.71 7.28 -4.12
CA GLY A 15 -13.14 7.21 -4.44
C GLY A 15 -13.81 6.00 -3.80
N SER A 16 -14.15 4.97 -4.59
CA SER A 16 -14.73 3.72 -4.05
C SER A 16 -13.68 2.68 -3.67
N PHE A 17 -12.40 3.02 -3.75
CA PHE A 17 -11.28 2.13 -3.48
C PHE A 17 -10.32 2.77 -2.48
N VAL A 18 -9.63 1.92 -1.73
CA VAL A 18 -8.55 2.26 -0.82
C VAL A 18 -7.32 1.45 -1.20
N LEU A 19 -6.15 2.08 -1.07
CA LEU A 19 -4.85 1.48 -1.31
C LEU A 19 -3.94 1.72 -0.10
N GLY A 20 -3.01 0.82 0.16
CA GLY A 20 -1.93 0.99 1.13
C GLY A 20 -0.69 1.48 0.40
N ARG A 21 0.00 2.48 0.92
CA ARG A 21 1.27 2.98 0.38
C ARG A 21 2.34 2.97 1.46
N CYS A 22 3.41 2.24 1.23
CA CYS A 22 4.59 2.30 2.08
C CYS A 22 5.34 3.61 1.83
N GLU A 23 5.62 4.37 2.89
CA GLU A 23 6.36 5.64 2.80
C GLU A 23 7.88 5.40 2.71
N VAL A 24 8.33 4.19 3.00
CA VAL A 24 9.75 3.84 3.03
C VAL A 24 10.21 3.30 1.69
N CYS A 25 9.54 2.27 1.15
CA CYS A 25 9.95 1.64 -0.11
C CYS A 25 9.09 2.05 -1.32
N GLY A 26 8.01 2.80 -1.12
CA GLY A 26 7.09 3.18 -2.21
C GLY A 26 6.10 2.09 -2.65
N TRP A 27 6.13 0.91 -2.04
CA TRP A 27 5.17 -0.17 -2.32
C TRP A 27 3.72 0.31 -2.25
N THR A 28 2.91 -0.09 -3.23
CA THR A 28 1.47 0.21 -3.27
C THR A 28 0.68 -1.09 -3.32
N SER A 29 -0.30 -1.24 -2.42
CA SER A 29 -1.19 -2.41 -2.41
C SER A 29 -2.14 -2.39 -3.61
N PRO A 30 -2.71 -3.54 -4.00
CA PRO A 30 -3.85 -3.58 -4.91
C PRO A 30 -4.99 -2.69 -4.40
N ALA A 31 -5.77 -2.12 -5.33
CA ALA A 31 -6.98 -1.38 -4.98
C ALA A 31 -8.03 -2.32 -4.38
N ARG A 32 -8.44 -2.06 -3.13
CA ARG A 32 -9.48 -2.83 -2.43
C ARG A 32 -10.64 -1.93 -2.06
N ARG A 33 -11.84 -2.49 -1.93
CA ARG A 33 -12.99 -1.78 -1.36
C ARG A 33 -13.05 -1.87 0.17
N ALA A 34 -12.38 -2.88 0.74
CA ALA A 34 -12.39 -3.14 2.17
C ALA A 34 -11.11 -2.60 2.83
N TYR A 35 -11.27 -1.62 3.72
CA TYR A 35 -10.18 -1.04 4.52
C TYR A 35 -9.39 -2.10 5.29
N ALA A 36 -10.08 -3.05 5.92
CA ALA A 36 -9.46 -4.13 6.69
C ALA A 36 -8.60 -5.09 5.83
N THR A 37 -8.81 -5.13 4.51
CA THR A 37 -7.93 -5.90 3.61
C THR A 37 -6.66 -5.12 3.34
N VAL A 38 -6.78 -3.84 3.02
CA VAL A 38 -5.61 -2.95 2.82
C VAL A 38 -4.75 -2.90 4.07
N GLU A 39 -5.38 -2.83 5.24
CA GLU A 39 -4.67 -2.83 6.52
C GLU A 39 -3.81 -4.08 6.70
N ARG A 40 -4.39 -5.26 6.44
CA ARG A 40 -3.67 -6.53 6.52
C ARG A 40 -2.53 -6.62 5.51
N GLU A 41 -2.74 -6.13 4.29
CA GLU A 41 -1.66 -6.11 3.28
C GLU A 41 -0.54 -5.14 3.67
N GLY A 42 -0.86 -3.97 4.23
CA GLY A 42 0.10 -3.00 4.74
C GLY A 42 0.91 -3.53 5.93
N ILE A 43 0.26 -4.17 6.91
CA ILE A 43 0.93 -4.83 8.03
C ILE A 43 1.87 -5.92 7.52
N LYS A 44 1.37 -6.82 6.66
CA LYS A 44 2.17 -7.90 6.08
C LYS A 44 3.35 -7.39 5.29
N HIS A 45 3.18 -6.28 4.58
CA HIS A 45 4.29 -5.62 3.89
C HIS A 45 5.31 -5.05 4.89
N ALA A 46 4.88 -4.38 5.94
CA ALA A 46 5.76 -3.80 6.95
C ALA A 46 6.66 -4.85 7.62
N GLU A 47 6.17 -6.09 7.79
CA GLU A 47 6.96 -7.21 8.33
C GLU A 47 8.16 -7.61 7.44
N VAL A 48 8.07 -7.38 6.13
CA VAL A 48 9.10 -7.78 5.15
C VAL A 48 9.78 -6.59 4.46
N CYS A 49 9.39 -5.36 4.82
CA CYS A 49 9.90 -4.15 4.20
C CYS A 49 11.37 -3.92 4.58
N ALA A 50 12.29 -4.17 3.64
CA ALA A 50 13.73 -4.00 3.82
C ALA A 50 14.19 -2.53 3.93
N GLY A 51 13.29 -1.57 3.78
CA GLY A 51 13.54 -0.16 4.06
C GLY A 51 14.31 0.61 2.99
N SER A 52 14.60 0.00 1.84
CA SER A 52 15.21 0.69 0.71
C SER A 52 14.12 1.18 -0.25
N PRO A 53 14.05 2.49 -0.59
CA PRO A 53 13.23 2.96 -1.68
C PRO A 53 13.82 2.43 -2.99
N ASP A 54 13.24 1.34 -3.50
CA ASP A 54 13.39 1.01 -4.91
C ASP A 54 12.61 2.07 -5.71
N PRO A 55 13.27 2.87 -6.56
CA PRO A 55 12.60 3.89 -7.34
C PRO A 55 11.91 3.24 -8.54
N VAL A 56 10.89 2.39 -8.33
CA VAL A 56 10.27 1.70 -9.47
C VAL A 56 8.75 1.61 -9.36
N ALA A 57 8.15 2.49 -10.15
CA ALA A 57 6.89 2.39 -10.87
C ALA A 57 5.62 2.08 -10.06
N ALA A 58 4.78 3.11 -9.90
CA ALA A 58 3.34 2.92 -9.79
C ALA A 58 2.90 1.92 -10.87
N PRO A 59 2.22 0.81 -10.53
CA PRO A 59 1.63 -0.04 -11.55
C PRO A 59 0.62 0.81 -12.31
N ASP A 60 0.87 0.94 -13.60
CA ASP A 60 -0.02 1.52 -14.58
C ASP A 60 -1.44 0.96 -14.35
N ALA A 61 -2.33 1.84 -13.90
CA ALA A 61 -3.75 1.58 -13.90
C ALA A 61 -4.24 1.70 -15.36
N GLY A 62 -3.96 0.69 -16.17
CA GLY A 62 -4.20 0.78 -17.61
C GLY A 62 -4.03 -0.51 -18.39
N GLU A 63 -4.68 -1.61 -18.00
CA GLU A 63 -5.15 -2.57 -19.02
C GLU A 63 -6.46 -3.24 -18.58
N ALA A 64 -7.54 -2.49 -18.73
CA ALA A 64 -8.86 -3.04 -18.96
C ALA A 64 -9.46 -2.31 -20.16
N SER A 65 -9.17 -2.78 -21.37
CA SER A 65 -10.08 -2.69 -22.54
C SER A 65 -9.51 -3.37 -23.79
N SER A 66 -10.35 -4.27 -24.33
CA SER A 66 -10.48 -4.64 -25.75
C SER A 66 -9.62 -5.76 -26.33
N ALA A 67 -10.22 -6.96 -26.43
CA ALA A 67 -10.42 -7.69 -27.69
C ALA A 67 -11.63 -8.64 -27.55
#